data_AF-A0A562BW66-F1
#
_entry.id   AF-A0A562BW66-F1
#
_cell.length_a   1.000
_cell.length_b   1.000
_cell.length_c   1.000
_cell.angle_alpha   90.00
_cell.angle_beta   90.00
_cell.angle_gamma   90.00
#
_symmetry.space_group_name_H-M   'P 1'
#
loop_
_entity.id
_entity.type
_entity.pdbx_description
1 polymer ?
#
loop_
_entity_poly.entity_id
_entity_poly.type
_entity_poly.pdbx_seq_one_letter_code
_entity_poly.pdbx_strand_id
1 'polypeptide(L)'
;MDGVASVVWLDATNLLVMVDQNARRSEAMIDRVCLGLEPLGDTLGVVINVQSTAARSGREQATLSRNCQLPVGEHAAFQRPRAVDVVPEHVWLEQEARAAAEVSEERARRARENFEILRDSTPELPQAPRRQ
;
A
#
# COMPACT_ATOMS: atom_id res chain seq x y z
N MET A 1 7.42 -18.04 -13.60
CA MET A 1 6.65 -16.79 -13.84
C MET A 1 7.52 -15.62 -13.41
N ASP A 2 7.71 -14.62 -14.27
CA ASP A 2 8.70 -13.55 -14.02
C ASP A 2 8.30 -12.59 -12.89
N GLY A 3 9.24 -12.31 -11.98
CA GLY A 3 9.08 -11.41 -10.83
C GLY A 3 8.26 -11.97 -9.65
N VAL A 4 7.93 -13.27 -9.67
CA VAL A 4 7.39 -13.98 -8.51
C VAL A 4 8.56 -14.49 -7.67
N ALA A 5 8.66 -14.03 -6.43
CA ALA A 5 9.68 -14.47 -5.48
C ALA A 5 9.30 -15.79 -4.81
N SER A 6 8.01 -15.98 -4.47
CA SER A 6 7.51 -17.21 -3.89
C SER A 6 5.99 -17.34 -3.98
N VAL A 7 5.49 -18.56 -3.84
CA VAL A 7 4.06 -18.89 -3.85
C VAL A 7 3.77 -19.88 -2.73
N VAL A 8 2.70 -19.64 -1.95
CA VAL A 8 2.31 -20.46 -0.80
C VAL A 8 0.80 -20.61 -0.75
N TRP A 9 0.30 -21.84 -0.68
CA TRP A 9 -1.10 -22.09 -0.34
C TRP A 9 -1.31 -21.81 1.15
N LEU A 10 -2.18 -20.85 1.46
CA LEU A 10 -2.55 -20.53 2.84
C LEU A 10 -3.65 -21.47 3.37
N ASP A 11 -4.49 -21.98 2.47
CA ASP A 11 -5.50 -23.01 2.65
C ASP A 11 -5.95 -23.53 1.27
N ALA A 12 -7.00 -24.36 1.20
CA ALA A 12 -7.49 -24.95 -0.05
C ALA A 12 -8.06 -23.94 -1.08
N THR A 13 -8.31 -22.70 -0.65
CA THR A 13 -8.98 -21.66 -1.45
C THR A 13 -8.19 -20.36 -1.55
N ASN A 14 -7.07 -20.21 -0.83
CA ASN A 14 -6.28 -18.98 -0.81
C ASN A 14 -4.83 -19.25 -1.17
N LEU A 15 -4.39 -18.65 -2.28
CA LEU A 15 -3.00 -18.67 -2.72
C LEU A 15 -2.35 -17.32 -2.41
N LEU A 16 -1.24 -17.32 -1.68
CA LEU A 16 -0.38 -16.15 -1.49
C LEU A 16 0.75 -16.17 -2.51
N VAL A 17 0.93 -15.06 -3.21
CA VAL A 17 1.98 -14.81 -4.19
C VAL A 17 2.77 -13.60 -3.73
N MET A 18 4.06 -13.81 -3.49
CA MET A 18 4.97 -12.73 -3.13
C MET A 18 5.79 -12.33 -4.37
N VAL A 19 5.81 -11.03 -4.69
CA VAL A 19 6.54 -10.48 -5.83
C VAL A 19 7.76 -9.67 -5.39
N ASP A 20 8.75 -9.58 -6.27
CA ASP A 20 10.04 -8.94 -6.00
C ASP A 20 10.00 -7.40 -6.03
N GLN A 21 8.96 -6.81 -6.61
CA GLN A 21 8.83 -5.36 -6.82
C GLN A 21 7.41 -4.87 -6.55
N ASN A 22 7.27 -3.67 -5.99
CA ASN A 22 5.97 -3.07 -5.68
C ASN A 22 5.07 -2.94 -6.93
N ALA A 23 5.66 -2.58 -8.07
CA ALA A 23 4.93 -2.41 -9.34
C ALA A 23 4.31 -3.72 -9.86
N ARG A 24 4.81 -4.88 -9.43
CA ARG A 24 4.27 -6.19 -9.78
C ARG A 24 3.10 -6.63 -8.90
N ARG A 25 2.81 -5.91 -7.81
CA ARG A 25 1.59 -6.09 -7.02
C ARG A 25 0.42 -5.44 -7.79
N SER A 26 -0.11 -6.16 -8.77
CA SER A 26 -1.10 -5.65 -9.71
C SER A 26 -2.09 -6.72 -10.15
N GLU A 27 -3.26 -6.29 -10.64
CA GLU A 27 -4.27 -7.16 -11.24
C GLU A 27 -3.70 -8.01 -12.38
N ALA A 28 -2.79 -7.45 -13.19
CA ALA A 28 -2.11 -8.18 -14.26
C ALA A 28 -1.20 -9.32 -13.74
N MET A 29 -0.70 -9.22 -12.51
CA MET A 29 -0.03 -10.36 -11.88
C MET A 29 -1.04 -11.43 -11.46
N ILE A 30 -2.18 -11.03 -10.90
CA ILE A 30 -3.27 -11.96 -10.56
C ILE A 30 -3.74 -12.71 -11.82
N ASP A 31 -3.98 -12.00 -12.93
CA ASP A 31 -4.37 -12.60 -14.21
C ASP A 31 -3.37 -13.66 -14.66
N ARG A 32 -2.06 -13.35 -14.62
CA ARG A 32 -1.00 -14.30 -15.00
C ARG A 32 -0.96 -15.53 -14.09
N VAL A 33 -1.19 -15.34 -12.80
CA VAL A 33 -1.28 -16.45 -11.84
C VAL A 33 -2.49 -17.32 -12.15
N CYS A 34 -3.65 -16.72 -12.40
CA CYS A 34 -4.87 -17.43 -12.75
C CYS A 34 -4.71 -18.26 -14.03
N LEU A 35 -4.15 -17.66 -15.10
CA LEU A 35 -3.80 -18.39 -16.33
C LEU A 35 -2.84 -19.56 -16.06
N GLY A 36 -1.89 -19.38 -15.14
CA GLY A 36 -0.97 -20.44 -14.73
C GLY A 36 -1.62 -21.58 -13.95
N LEU A 37 -2.77 -21.33 -13.31
CA LEU A 37 -3.53 -22.32 -12.55
C LEU A 37 -4.60 -23.05 -13.39
N GLU A 38 -4.99 -22.52 -14.56
CA GLU A 38 -5.99 -23.15 -15.45
C GLU A 38 -5.75 -24.66 -15.70
N PRO A 39 -4.51 -25.16 -15.89
CA PRO A 39 -4.28 -26.59 -16.10
C PRO A 39 -4.62 -27.48 -14.90
N LEU A 40 -4.77 -26.89 -13.71
CA LEU A 40 -5.14 -27.61 -12.48
C LEU A 40 -6.66 -27.81 -12.36
N GLY A 41 -7.45 -27.25 -13.28
CA GLY A 41 -8.89 -27.43 -13.35
C GLY A 41 -9.66 -26.20 -12.85
N ASP A 42 -10.76 -26.44 -12.13
CA ASP A 42 -11.65 -25.38 -11.70
C ASP A 42 -11.05 -24.53 -10.56
N THR A 43 -10.70 -23.30 -10.90
CA THR A 43 -10.16 -22.30 -9.96
C THR A 43 -11.22 -21.32 -9.44
N LEU A 44 -12.51 -21.58 -9.65
CA LEU A 44 -13.60 -20.69 -9.21
C LEU A 44 -13.61 -20.47 -7.69
N GLY A 45 -13.09 -21.42 -6.92
CA GLY A 45 -12.93 -21.29 -5.47
C GLY A 45 -11.63 -20.61 -5.03
N VAL A 46 -10.71 -20.29 -5.95
CA VAL A 46 -9.36 -19.83 -5.59
C VAL A 46 -9.28 -18.31 -5.62
N VAL A 47 -8.85 -17.74 -4.49
CA VAL A 47 -8.48 -16.33 -4.33
C VAL A 47 -6.97 -16.21 -4.35
N ILE A 48 -6.47 -15.36 -5.23
CA ILE A 48 -5.06 -14.98 -5.32
C ILE A 48 -4.85 -13.75 -4.46
N ASN A 49 -3.86 -13.81 -3.59
CA ASN A 49 -3.43 -12.74 -2.70
C ASN A 49 -2.01 -12.34 -3.11
N VAL A 50 -1.77 -11.09 -3.50
CA VAL A 50 -0.47 -10.62 -3.97
C VAL A 50 0.11 -9.61 -2.99
N GLN A 51 1.33 -9.87 -2.52
CA GLN A 51 2.12 -8.96 -1.69
C GLN A 51 3.48 -8.67 -2.33
N SER A 52 4.05 -7.50 -2.05
CA SER A 52 5.42 -7.20 -2.45
C SER A 52 6.40 -7.41 -1.32
N THR A 53 7.52 -8.07 -1.63
CA THR A 53 8.67 -8.21 -0.73
C THR A 53 9.53 -6.93 -0.69
N ALA A 54 9.32 -6.00 -1.63
CA ALA A 54 10.02 -4.73 -1.69
C ALA A 54 9.29 -3.60 -0.95
N ALA A 55 8.15 -3.89 -0.31
CA ALA A 55 7.34 -2.90 0.39
C ALA A 55 8.13 -2.20 1.50
N ARG A 56 8.04 -0.87 1.55
CA ARG A 56 8.68 0.00 2.55
C ARG A 56 7.67 0.77 3.40
N SER A 57 6.37 0.62 3.13
CA SER A 57 5.28 1.24 3.87
C SER A 57 4.11 0.26 4.03
N GLY A 58 3.21 0.52 4.98
CA GLY A 58 2.01 -0.30 5.19
C GLY A 58 1.13 -0.36 3.94
N ARG A 59 0.98 0.77 3.23
CA ARG A 59 0.25 0.85 1.96
C ARG A 59 0.87 -0.01 0.85
N GLU A 60 2.20 -0.09 0.79
CA GLU A 60 2.90 -0.95 -0.17
C GLU A 60 2.83 -2.44 0.21
N GLN A 61 2.75 -2.73 1.51
CA GLN A 61 2.61 -4.07 2.06
C GLN A 61 1.18 -4.62 1.88
N ALA A 62 0.17 -3.74 1.77
CA ALA A 62 -1.23 -4.10 1.67
C ALA A 62 -1.48 -5.13 0.56
N THR A 63 -2.18 -6.21 0.91
CA THR A 63 -2.44 -7.31 -0.02
C THR A 63 -3.41 -6.85 -1.11
N LEU A 64 -3.11 -7.24 -2.35
CA LEU A 64 -4.08 -7.16 -3.46
C LEU A 64 -4.70 -8.54 -3.68
N SER A 65 -6.02 -8.65 -3.55
CA SER A 65 -6.70 -9.94 -3.59
C SER A 65 -7.84 -9.98 -4.62
N ARG A 66 -7.92 -11.07 -5.38
CA ARG A 66 -9.03 -11.32 -6.31
C ARG A 66 -9.23 -12.81 -6.58
N ASN A 67 -10.46 -13.19 -6.85
CA ASN A 67 -10.79 -14.49 -7.41
C ASN A 67 -10.37 -14.57 -8.90
N CYS A 68 -10.01 -15.77 -9.36
CA CYS A 68 -9.59 -15.99 -10.75
C CYS A 68 -10.70 -15.90 -11.80
N GLN A 69 -11.95 -16.23 -11.45
CA GLN A 69 -13.06 -16.29 -12.40
C GLN A 69 -14.13 -15.21 -12.18
N LEU A 70 -13.98 -14.39 -11.13
CA LEU A 70 -14.93 -13.32 -10.81
C LEU A 70 -14.34 -11.92 -11.06
N PRO A 71 -15.20 -10.91 -11.29
CA PRO A 71 -14.79 -9.51 -11.34
C PRO A 71 -14.04 -9.05 -10.10
N VAL A 72 -13.30 -7.94 -10.24
CA VAL A 72 -12.60 -7.30 -9.12
C VAL A 72 -13.59 -6.93 -8.01
N GLY A 73 -13.27 -7.32 -6.78
CA GLY A 73 -14.11 -7.07 -5.60
C GLY A 73 -15.23 -8.09 -5.38
N GLU A 74 -15.40 -9.06 -6.27
CA GLU A 74 -16.35 -10.15 -6.09
C GLU A 74 -15.70 -11.39 -5.47
N HIS A 75 -16.51 -12.13 -4.71
CA HIS A 75 -16.14 -13.38 -4.07
C HIS A 75 -17.16 -14.46 -4.39
N ALA A 76 -16.72 -15.72 -4.46
CA ALA A 76 -17.64 -16.83 -4.67
C ALA A 76 -18.65 -16.90 -3.51
N ALA A 77 -19.88 -17.32 -3.81
CA ALA A 77 -20.91 -17.47 -2.79
C ALA A 77 -20.42 -18.37 -1.65
N PHE A 78 -20.68 -17.97 -0.40
CA PHE A 78 -20.25 -18.64 0.83
C PHE A 78 -18.72 -18.65 1.10
N GLN A 79 -17.91 -18.03 0.25
CA GLN A 79 -16.49 -17.86 0.52
C GLN A 79 -16.29 -16.75 1.54
N ARG A 80 -15.60 -17.05 2.66
CA ARG A 80 -15.24 -16.04 3.66
C ARG A 80 -14.00 -15.29 3.17
N PRO A 81 -14.02 -13.95 3.11
CA PRO A 81 -12.82 -13.17 2.84
C PRO A 81 -11.75 -13.49 3.89
N ARG A 82 -10.53 -13.74 3.44
CA ARG A 82 -9.40 -13.95 4.34
C ARG A 82 -8.60 -12.66 4.46
N ALA A 83 -8.52 -12.14 5.68
CA ALA A 83 -7.55 -11.10 5.99
C ALA A 83 -6.15 -11.73 5.99
N VAL A 84 -5.33 -11.36 5.02
CA VAL A 84 -3.93 -11.80 4.90
C VAL A 84 -2.97 -10.77 5.50
N ASP A 85 -3.39 -9.51 5.55
CA ASP A 85 -2.59 -8.42 6.12
C ASP A 85 -2.47 -8.55 7.64
N VAL A 86 -1.23 -8.45 8.12
CA VAL A 86 -0.91 -8.44 9.56
C VAL A 86 -1.29 -7.11 10.20
N VAL A 87 -1.19 -6.01 9.44
CA VAL A 87 -1.45 -4.65 9.89
C VAL A 87 -2.71 -4.12 9.21
N PRO A 88 -3.77 -3.78 9.98
CA PRO A 88 -4.99 -3.20 9.41
C PRO A 88 -4.76 -1.85 8.72
N GLU A 89 -5.64 -1.52 7.77
CA GLU A 89 -5.56 -0.27 7.00
C GLU A 89 -5.48 1.00 7.85
N HIS A 90 -6.38 1.12 8.83
CA HIS A 90 -6.44 2.30 9.69
C HIS A 90 -5.12 2.56 10.43
N VAL A 91 -4.34 1.51 10.74
CA VAL A 91 -3.09 1.66 11.48
C VAL A 91 -2.03 2.39 10.65
N TRP A 92 -1.85 2.04 9.37
CA TRP A 92 -0.86 2.74 8.54
C TRP A 92 -1.35 4.11 8.07
N LEU A 93 -2.67 4.31 7.89
CA LEU A 93 -3.24 5.63 7.66
C LEU A 93 -2.96 6.59 8.82
N GLU A 94 -3.15 6.13 10.06
CA GLU A 94 -2.84 6.93 11.25
C GLU A 94 -1.34 7.27 11.35
N GLN A 95 -0.46 6.32 11.05
CA GLN A 95 0.99 6.54 11.05
C GLN A 95 1.41 7.57 9.99
N GLU A 96 0.86 7.48 8.78
CA GLU A 96 1.12 8.46 7.71
C GLU A 96 0.62 9.86 8.10
N ALA A 97 -0.57 9.96 8.70
CA ALA A 97 -1.11 11.24 9.16
C ALA A 97 -0.24 11.88 10.26
N ARG A 98 0.23 11.07 11.23
CA ARG A 98 1.14 11.54 12.29
C ARG A 98 2.47 12.03 11.71
N ALA A 99 3.09 11.24 10.83
CA ALA A 99 4.34 11.63 10.19
C ALA A 99 4.18 12.92 9.37
N ALA A 100 3.06 13.10 8.67
CA ALA A 100 2.78 14.33 7.92
C ALA A 100 2.60 15.56 8.84
N ALA A 101 1.94 15.39 9.99
CA ALA A 101 1.78 16.46 10.98
C ALA A 101 3.13 16.90 11.55
N GLU A 102 4.00 15.95 11.95
CA GLU A 102 5.35 16.24 12.46
C GLU A 102 6.20 17.03 11.45
N VAL A 103 6.18 16.62 10.18
CA VAL A 103 6.90 17.32 9.09
C VAL A 103 6.37 18.75 8.90
N SER A 104 5.04 18.94 9.00
CA SER A 104 4.41 20.26 8.90
C SER A 104 4.81 21.19 10.04
N GLU A 105 4.81 20.68 11.27
CA GLU A 105 5.23 21.43 12.47
C GLU A 105 6.70 21.84 12.39
N GLU A 106 7.57 20.92 11.98
CA GLU A 106 9.00 21.19 11.80
C GLU A 106 9.24 22.25 10.71
N ARG A 107 8.52 22.16 9.57
CA ARG A 107 8.60 23.18 8.52
C ARG A 107 8.13 24.55 9.02
N ALA A 108 7.06 24.59 9.83
CA ALA A 108 6.56 25.83 10.41
C ALA A 108 7.54 26.42 11.43
N ARG A 109 8.21 25.57 12.23
CA ARG A 109 9.27 25.99 13.17
C ARG A 109 10.44 26.62 12.42
N ARG A 110 10.99 25.94 11.41
CA ARG A 110 12.08 26.47 10.58
C ARG A 110 11.71 27.78 9.88
N ALA A 111 10.47 27.92 9.42
CA ALA A 111 10.01 29.16 8.81
C ALA A 111 9.99 30.34 9.80
N ARG A 112 9.61 30.11 11.06
CA ARG A 112 9.65 31.12 12.13
C ARG A 112 11.09 31.51 12.46
N GLU A 113 11.96 30.52 12.68
CA GLU A 113 13.38 30.73 12.98
C GLU A 113 14.08 31.49 11.83
N ASN A 114 13.83 31.10 10.57
CA ASN A 114 14.37 31.82 9.41
C ASN A 114 13.88 33.26 9.33
N PHE A 115 12.60 33.52 9.64
CA PHE A 115 12.06 34.88 9.66
C PHE A 115 12.71 35.73 10.74
N GLU A 116 12.92 35.18 11.94
CA GLU A 116 13.63 35.87 13.03
C GLU A 116 15.06 36.23 12.62
N ILE A 117 15.80 35.29 12.03
CA ILE A 117 17.16 35.53 11.53
C ILE A 117 17.18 36.67 10.50
N LEU A 118 16.27 36.62 9.52
CA LEU A 118 16.20 37.65 8.47
C LEU A 118 15.88 39.03 9.02
N ARG A 119 14.97 39.11 10.01
CA ARG A 119 14.63 40.34 10.73
C ARG A 119 15.83 40.93 11.43
N ASP A 120 16.62 40.10 12.10
CA ASP A 120 17.76 40.55 12.88
C ASP A 120 18.96 40.92 11.98
N SER A 121 19.07 40.31 10.78
CA SER A 121 20.16 40.56 9.83
C SER A 121 19.87 41.65 8.77
N THR A 122 18.62 42.12 8.64
CA THR A 122 18.20 42.98 7.52
C THR A 122 17.34 44.15 8.04
N PRO A 123 17.83 45.41 8.01
CA PRO A 123 17.15 46.54 8.64
C PRO A 123 15.86 47.01 7.93
N GLU A 124 15.55 46.54 6.72
CA GLU A 124 14.32 46.85 5.99
C GLU A 124 13.56 45.57 5.58
N LEU A 125 12.78 44.99 6.50
CA LEU A 125 11.81 43.95 6.16
C LEU A 125 10.38 44.50 6.22
N PRO A 126 9.57 44.36 5.15
CA PRO A 126 8.16 44.69 5.20
C PRO A 126 7.40 43.72 6.13
N GLN A 127 6.35 44.24 6.78
CA GLN A 127 5.63 43.56 7.87
C GLN A 127 5.09 42.17 7.47
N ALA A 128 5.06 41.27 8.46
CA ALA A 128 4.64 39.87 8.27
C ALA A 128 3.24 39.75 7.64
N PRO A 129 3.02 38.78 6.73
CA PRO A 129 1.72 38.57 6.11
C PRO A 129 0.69 38.13 7.17
N ARG A 130 -0.41 38.88 7.27
CA ARG A 130 -1.55 38.53 8.11
C ARG A 130 -2.22 37.28 7.56
N ARG A 131 -2.33 36.24 8.40
CA ARG A 131 -3.18 35.07 8.10
C ARG A 131 -4.64 35.52 8.05
N GLN A 132 -5.29 35.36 6.90
CA GLN A 132 -6.75 35.28 6.78
C GLN A 132 -7.16 33.81 6.87
#